data_AF-A0A9E3RRP5-F1
#
_entry.id   AF-A0A9E3RRP5-F1
#
_cell.length_a   1.000
_cell.length_b   1.000
_cell.length_c   1.000
_cell.angle_alpha   90.00
_cell.angle_beta   90.00
_cell.angle_gamma   90.00
#
_symmetry.space_group_name_H-M   'P 1'
#
loop_
_entity.id
_entity.type
_entity.pdbx_description
1 polymer ?
#
loop_
_entity_poly.entity_id
_entity_poly.type
_entity_poly.pdbx_seq_one_letter_code
_entity_poly.pdbx_strand_id
1 'polypeptide(L)'
;MIIVEESNEETWSHYKPEANLKERADCNRIHFAKKLADAVNIYRRSKPDEEWEFIGTAVHSPFDDHDTEEPWEYMICGVKGQNEIGEPVTLFAAKSGQQSS
;
A
#
# COMPACT_ATOMS: atom_id res chain seq x y z
N MET A 1 43.37 12.26 9.81
CA MET A 1 42.50 11.14 9.40
C MET A 1 41.11 11.48 9.90
N ILE A 2 40.28 12.05 9.04
CA ILE A 2 38.89 12.38 9.41
C ILE A 2 38.10 11.12 9.07
N ILE A 3 37.62 10.43 10.10
CA ILE A 3 36.63 9.37 9.94
C ILE A 3 35.33 10.12 9.75
N VAL A 4 34.87 10.21 8.51
CA VAL A 4 33.50 10.65 8.23
C VAL A 4 32.65 9.43 8.54
N GLU A 5 32.08 9.39 9.74
CA GLU A 5 30.96 8.50 10.04
C GLU A 5 29.78 9.03 9.24
N GLU A 6 29.66 8.57 7.99
CA GLU A 6 28.44 8.72 7.22
C GLU A 6 27.36 7.91 7.95
N SER A 7 26.63 8.59 8.83
CA SER A 7 25.36 8.11 9.36
C SER A 7 24.46 7.80 8.17
N ASN A 8 24.48 6.53 7.74
CA ASN A 8 23.68 6.03 6.64
C ASN A 8 22.22 5.83 7.09
N GLU A 9 21.66 6.85 7.76
CA GLU A 9 20.23 7.02 7.96
C GLU A 9 19.66 7.49 6.62
N GLU A 10 19.74 6.62 5.60
CA GLU A 10 19.03 6.78 4.34
C GLU A 10 17.56 6.97 4.69
N THR A 11 17.18 8.24 4.58
CA THR A 11 16.04 8.79 5.28
C THR A 11 14.82 8.35 4.49
N TRP A 12 14.17 7.28 4.94
CA TRP A 12 12.99 6.72 4.27
C TRP A 12 11.82 7.72 4.15
N SER A 13 11.94 8.93 4.70
CA SER A 13 11.03 10.06 4.55
C SER A 13 10.65 10.40 3.11
N HIS A 14 11.46 10.04 2.10
CA HIS A 14 11.12 10.23 0.68
C HIS A 14 10.69 8.95 -0.02
N TYR A 15 10.73 7.81 0.67
CA TYR A 15 10.29 6.54 0.11
C TYR A 15 8.76 6.50 0.10
N LYS A 16 8.21 6.13 -1.06
CA LYS A 16 6.79 5.86 -1.24
C LYS A 16 6.63 4.71 -2.23
N PRO A 17 5.92 3.63 -1.88
CA PRO A 17 5.63 2.58 -2.83
C PRO A 17 4.74 3.15 -3.94
N GLU A 18 4.87 2.63 -5.16
CA GLU A 18 3.86 2.91 -6.18
C GLU A 18 2.80 1.82 -6.08
N ALA A 19 1.53 2.19 -6.08
CA ALA A 19 0.44 1.23 -6.04
C ALA A 19 -0.73 1.69 -6.90
N ASN A 20 -1.46 0.73 -7.47
CA ASN A 20 -2.67 0.97 -8.25
C ASN A 20 -3.68 -0.14 -7.98
N LEU A 21 -4.95 0.25 -7.85
CA LEU A 21 -6.06 -0.65 -7.63
C LEU A 21 -6.74 -0.94 -8.96
N LYS A 22 -6.95 -2.22 -9.24
CA LYS A 22 -7.74 -2.70 -10.37
C LYS A 22 -8.86 -3.58 -9.84
N GLU A 23 -10.07 -3.01 -9.81
CA GLU A 23 -11.28 -3.72 -9.44
C GLU A 23 -11.63 -4.76 -10.51
N ARG A 24 -11.99 -5.97 -10.07
CA ARG A 24 -12.50 -7.07 -10.89
C ARG A 24 -13.77 -7.61 -10.25
N ALA A 25 -14.53 -8.40 -11.00
CA ALA A 25 -15.79 -8.97 -10.51
C ALA A 25 -15.60 -9.92 -9.31
N ASP A 26 -14.42 -10.54 -9.19
CA ASP A 26 -14.08 -11.59 -8.23
C ASP A 26 -12.99 -11.21 -7.22
N CYS A 27 -12.33 -10.06 -7.43
CA CYS A 27 -11.31 -9.55 -6.51
C CYS A 27 -10.98 -8.07 -6.76
N ASN A 28 -10.42 -7.45 -5.73
CA ASN A 28 -9.71 -6.18 -5.81
C ASN A 28 -8.21 -6.45 -5.96
N ARG A 29 -7.69 -6.20 -7.17
CA ARG A 29 -6.29 -6.49 -7.50
C ARG A 29 -5.41 -5.27 -7.28
N ILE A 30 -4.50 -5.36 -6.33
CA ILE A 30 -3.55 -4.30 -5.98
C ILE A 30 -2.21 -4.61 -6.67
N HIS A 31 -1.85 -3.78 -7.65
CA HIS A 31 -0.52 -3.81 -8.24
C HIS A 31 0.37 -2.83 -7.48
N PHE A 32 1.60 -3.23 -7.19
CA PHE A 32 2.55 -2.35 -6.50
C PHE A 32 4.00 -2.56 -6.95
N ALA A 33 4.79 -1.50 -6.83
CA ALA A 33 6.24 -1.53 -6.97
C ALA A 33 6.89 -1.16 -5.63
N LYS A 34 7.57 -2.14 -5.03
CA LYS A 34 8.24 -2.00 -3.72
C LYS A 34 9.45 -1.06 -3.75
N LYS A 35 10.06 -0.83 -4.92
CA LYS A 35 11.32 -0.08 -5.09
C LYS A 35 12.41 -0.61 -4.13
N LEU A 36 12.81 0.19 -3.15
CA LEU A 36 13.88 -0.12 -2.17
C LEU A 36 13.41 -0.98 -0.98
N ALA A 37 12.10 -1.18 -0.81
CA ALA A 37 11.53 -2.00 0.24
C ALA A 37 11.59 -3.50 -0.08
N ASP A 38 11.65 -4.32 0.96
CA ASP A 38 11.67 -5.79 0.85
C ASP A 38 10.27 -6.35 0.60
N ALA A 39 9.25 -5.73 1.19
CA ALA A 39 7.83 -6.08 1.04
C ALA A 39 6.95 -4.83 1.14
N VAL A 40 5.64 -5.00 1.00
CA VAL A 40 4.65 -4.00 1.43
C VAL A 40 3.66 -4.63 2.40
N ASN A 41 3.25 -3.88 3.42
CA ASN A 41 2.07 -4.19 4.20
C ASN A 41 0.85 -3.59 3.51
N ILE A 42 -0.25 -4.33 3.52
CA ILE A 42 -1.50 -3.95 2.91
C ILE A 42 -2.56 -3.97 4.00
N TYR A 43 -3.29 -2.88 4.09
CA TYR A 43 -4.42 -2.70 4.96
C TYR A 43 -5.66 -2.38 4.12
N ARG A 44 -6.84 -2.69 4.64
CA ARG A 44 -8.12 -2.26 4.06
C ARG A 44 -9.04 -1.67 5.12
N ARG A 45 -10.04 -0.91 4.67
CA ARG A 45 -11.18 -0.50 5.50
C ARG A 45 -12.40 -0.23 4.61
N SER A 46 -13.60 -0.49 5.09
CA SER A 46 -14.84 -0.06 4.46
C SER A 46 -15.24 1.28 5.07
N LYS A 47 -15.90 2.16 4.30
CA LYS A 47 -16.48 3.38 4.91
C LYS A 47 -17.82 3.02 5.56
N PRO A 48 -18.14 3.55 6.75
CA PRO A 48 -17.49 4.65 7.45
C PRO A 48 -16.43 4.26 8.50
N ASP A 49 -16.01 2.99 8.56
CA ASP A 49 -15.04 2.52 9.55
C ASP A 49 -13.75 3.34 9.54
N GLU A 50 -13.36 3.79 10.73
CA GLU A 50 -12.18 4.63 10.91
C GLU A 50 -10.89 3.80 11.01
N GLU A 51 -11.01 2.52 11.39
CA GLU A 51 -9.89 1.63 11.66
C GLU A 51 -9.42 0.89 10.40
N TRP A 52 -8.09 0.82 10.22
CA TRP A 52 -7.47 0.06 9.15
C TRP A 52 -7.24 -1.39 9.58
N GLU A 53 -7.80 -2.34 8.85
CA GLU A 53 -7.57 -3.77 9.04
C GLU A 53 -6.31 -4.19 8.27
N PHE A 54 -5.36 -4.83 8.94
CA PHE A 54 -4.21 -5.45 8.28
C PHE A 54 -4.64 -6.74 7.58
N ILE A 55 -4.41 -6.82 6.27
CA ILE A 55 -4.82 -7.99 5.45
C ILE A 55 -3.64 -8.81 4.94
N GLY A 56 -2.43 -8.26 4.96
CA GLY A 56 -1.24 -9.06 4.69
C GLY A 56 0.02 -8.28 4.31
N THR A 57 1.13 -9.00 4.32
CA THR A 57 2.42 -8.54 3.81
C THR A 57 2.68 -9.20 2.46
N ALA A 58 2.83 -8.39 1.41
CA ALA A 58 3.06 -8.85 0.05
C ALA A 58 4.50 -8.58 -0.40
N VAL A 59 5.23 -9.67 -0.72
CA VAL A 59 6.57 -9.58 -1.32
C VAL A 59 6.48 -9.44 -2.84
N HIS A 60 5.41 -9.93 -3.46
CA HIS A 60 5.24 -9.93 -4.92
C HIS A 60 3.92 -9.26 -5.31
N SER A 61 3.95 -8.51 -6.42
CA SER A 61 2.76 -7.93 -7.04
C SER A 61 2.26 -8.86 -8.16
N PRO A 62 0.93 -8.98 -8.36
CA PRO A 62 -0.13 -8.31 -7.60
C PRO A 62 -0.49 -9.02 -6.29
N PHE A 63 -1.17 -8.29 -5.41
CA PHE A 63 -1.94 -8.85 -4.30
C PHE A 63 -3.43 -8.84 -4.67
N ASP A 64 -4.11 -9.96 -4.48
CA ASP A 64 -5.53 -10.13 -4.79
C ASP A 64 -6.33 -10.23 -3.48
N ASP A 65 -7.16 -9.22 -3.21
CA ASP A 65 -8.16 -9.29 -2.14
C ASP A 65 -9.48 -9.81 -2.73
N HIS A 66 -9.89 -11.00 -2.31
CA HIS A 66 -11.12 -11.64 -2.80
C HIS A 66 -12.38 -11.20 -2.07
N ASP A 67 -12.23 -10.35 -1.07
CA ASP A 67 -13.35 -9.71 -0.39
C ASP A 67 -13.84 -8.51 -1.23
N THR A 68 -14.97 -8.70 -1.90
CA THR A 68 -15.57 -7.67 -2.77
C THR A 68 -16.98 -7.30 -2.30
N GLU A 69 -17.35 -7.65 -1.07
CA GLU A 69 -18.69 -7.41 -0.51
C GLU A 69 -18.94 -5.91 -0.31
N GLU A 70 -17.89 -5.15 -0.01
CA GLU A 70 -17.96 -3.71 0.29
C GLU A 70 -16.98 -2.89 -0.57
N PRO A 71 -17.25 -1.58 -0.76
CA PRO A 71 -16.27 -0.68 -1.35
C PRO A 71 -15.10 -0.46 -0.39
N TRP A 72 -14.02 -1.20 -0.60
CA TRP A 72 -12.80 -1.11 0.20
C TRP A 72 -11.92 0.08 -0.20
N GLU A 73 -11.37 0.74 0.81
CA GLU A 73 -10.17 1.59 0.69
C GLU A 73 -8.96 0.75 1.09
N TYR A 74 -7.83 0.95 0.40
CA TYR A 74 -6.60 0.21 0.69
C TYR A 74 -5.47 1.16 1.08
N MET A 75 -4.65 0.76 2.05
CA MET A 75 -3.42 1.46 2.42
C MET A 75 -2.23 0.51 2.24
N ILE A 76 -1.20 1.00 1.56
CA ILE A 76 0.01 0.26 1.25
C ILE A 76 1.21 0.95 1.89
N CYS A 77 1.91 0.25 2.77
CA CYS A 77 3.11 0.73 3.46
C CYS A 77 4.33 -0.08 3.02
N GLY A 78 5.49 0.54 2.78
CA GLY A 78 6.71 -0.21 2.51
C GLY A 78 7.24 -0.89 3.76
N VAL A 79 7.91 -2.03 3.61
CA VAL A 79 8.52 -2.78 4.71
C VAL A 79 9.98 -3.06 4.40
N LYS A 80 10.87 -2.73 5.36
CA LYS A 80 12.30 -3.09 5.33
C LYS A 80 12.66 -3.86 6.59
N GLY A 81 13.11 -5.10 6.43
CA GLY A 81 13.26 -6.04 7.56
C GLY A 81 11.94 -6.29 8.28
N GLN A 82 11.77 -5.72 9.48
CA GLN A 82 10.55 -5.84 10.30
C GLN A 82 9.84 -4.49 10.52
N ASN A 83 10.34 -3.41 9.92
CA ASN A 83 9.82 -2.07 10.14
C ASN A 83 9.09 -1.56 8.90
N GLU A 84 7.98 -0.86 9.14
CA GLU A 84 7.33 -0.06 8.11
C GLU A 84 8.14 1.20 7.83
N ILE A 85 8.26 1.56 6.55
CA ILE A 85 9.10 2.65 6.08
C ILE A 85 8.37 3.55 5.10
N GLY A 86 8.73 4.84 5.17
CA GLY A 86 8.27 5.90 4.28
C GLY A 86 6.78 6.19 4.37
N GLU A 87 6.24 6.81 3.31
CA GLU A 87 4.88 7.31 3.29
C GLU A 87 3.88 6.26 2.79
N PRO A 88 2.73 6.08 3.47
CA PRO A 88 1.69 5.18 3.01
C PRO A 88 1.06 5.68 1.70
N VAL A 89 0.59 4.75 0.88
CA VAL A 89 -0.20 5.04 -0.32
C VAL A 89 -1.61 4.55 -0.09
N THR A 90 -2.58 5.45 -0.20
CA THR A 90 -3.99 5.11 -0.13
C THR A 90 -4.59 4.98 -1.53
N LEU A 91 -5.34 3.91 -1.74
CA LEU A 91 -6.09 3.62 -2.96
C LEU A 91 -7.56 3.54 -2.63
N PHE A 92 -8.38 4.05 -3.53
CA PHE A 92 -9.82 4.11 -3.38
C PHE A 92 -10.44 3.32 -4.52
N ALA A 93 -11.31 2.35 -4.21
CA ALA A 93 -12.20 1.78 -5.20
C ALA A 93 -13.02 2.91 -5.83
N ALA A 94 -13.06 2.99 -7.15
CA ALA A 94 -13.82 4.01 -7.83
C ALA A 94 -15.29 3.73 -7.54
N LYS A 95 -16.03 4.72 -7.03
CA LYS A 95 -17.50 4.64 -7.06
C LYS A 95 -17.90 4.45 -8.52
N SER A 96 -18.34 3.26 -8.86
CA SER A 96 -19.01 2.98 -10.12
C SER A 96 -20.27 3.85 -10.17
N GLY A 97 -20.17 5.06 -10.71
CA GLY A 97 -21.30 5.96 -10.95
C GLY A 97 -21.21 7.35 -10.31
N GLN A 98 -20.61 8.31 -11.03
CA GLN A 98 -21.28 9.54 -11.43
C GLN A 98 -20.46 10.24 -12.53
N GLN A 99 -20.63 9.80 -13.78
CA GLN A 99 -20.63 10.75 -14.89
C GLN A 99 -21.94 11.52 -14.75
N SER A 100 -21.88 12.72 -14.16
CA SER A 100 -22.98 13.67 -14.31
C SER A 100 -23.00 14.12 -15.77
N SER A 101 -24.17 13.95 -16.38
CA SER A 101 -24.51 14.36 -17.75
C SER A 101 -24.44 15.87 -17.95
#